data_AF-A0A2V5QAT9-F1
#
_entry.id   AF-A0A2V5QAT9-F1
#
_cell.length_a   1.000
_cell.length_b   1.000
_cell.length_c   1.000
_cell.angle_alpha   90.00
_cell.angle_beta   90.00
_cell.angle_gamma   90.00
#
_symmetry.space_group_name_H-M   'P 1'
#
loop_
_entity.id
_entity.type
_entity.pdbx_description
1 polymer ?
#
loop_
_entity_poly.entity_id
_entity_poly.type
_entity_poly.pdbx_seq_one_letter_code
_entity_poly.pdbx_strand_id
1 'polypeptide(L)'
;EDRDKPPSEIPEQDRDYYLERKYPSYGNLAPRDIASRAAKEVCDEGRGVGPGGRGVYLDFADAIKRLGENIIRERYGNLFEVYEKITGENAYKVPMRI
;
A
#
# COMPACT_ATOMS: atom_id res chain seq x y z
N GLU A 1 13.38 11.25 0.02
CA GLU A 1 12.86 12.56 -0.41
C GLU A 1 11.42 12.46 -0.93
N ASP A 2 10.93 11.25 -1.26
CA ASP A 2 9.59 11.05 -1.85
C ASP A 2 8.44 10.86 -0.86
N ARG A 3 8.72 10.79 0.45
CA ARG A 3 7.71 10.54 1.49
C ARG A 3 6.58 11.57 1.55
N ASP A 4 6.86 12.77 1.05
CA ASP A 4 5.95 13.92 1.03
C ASP A 4 5.26 14.08 -0.34
N LYS A 5 5.63 13.25 -1.34
CA LYS A 5 5.03 13.27 -2.67
C LYS A 5 3.76 12.40 -2.71
N PRO A 6 2.75 12.77 -3.52
CA PRO A 6 1.63 11.88 -3.82
C PRO A 6 2.12 10.56 -4.45
N PRO A 7 1.54 9.39 -4.11
CA PRO A 7 1.96 8.10 -4.66
C PRO A 7 1.89 8.02 -6.19
N SER A 8 0.93 8.74 -6.77
CA SER A 8 0.74 8.82 -8.23
C SER A 8 1.88 9.52 -8.95
N GLU A 9 2.69 10.33 -8.25
CA GLU A 9 3.83 11.06 -8.82
C GLU A 9 5.15 10.31 -8.68
N ILE A 10 5.17 9.22 -7.91
CA ILE A 10 6.35 8.38 -7.73
C ILE A 10 6.36 7.32 -8.84
N PRO A 11 7.34 7.34 -9.77
CA PRO A 11 7.48 6.31 -10.80
C PRO A 11 7.55 4.92 -10.18
N GLU A 12 6.98 3.92 -10.86
CA GLU A 12 6.92 2.55 -10.35
C GLU A 12 8.29 2.01 -9.91
N GLN A 13 9.33 2.30 -10.68
CA GLN A 13 10.71 1.87 -10.39
C GLN A 13 11.31 2.49 -9.11
N ASP A 14 10.75 3.61 -8.64
CA ASP A 14 11.22 4.35 -7.47
C ASP A 14 10.41 3.97 -6.21
N ARG A 15 9.34 3.16 -6.37
CA ARG A 15 8.54 2.64 -5.26
C ARG A 15 9.25 1.47 -4.59
N ASP A 16 9.43 1.53 -3.27
CA ASP A 16 9.96 0.38 -2.51
C ASP A 16 8.83 -0.57 -2.08
N TYR A 17 8.68 -1.65 -2.84
CA TYR A 17 7.94 -2.84 -2.45
C TYR A 17 8.72 -3.61 -1.36
N TYR A 18 8.74 -3.05 -0.15
CA TYR A 18 9.65 -3.47 0.91
C TYR A 18 9.42 -4.91 1.39
N LEU A 19 8.19 -5.44 1.28
CA LEU A 19 7.90 -6.84 1.61
C LEU A 19 8.43 -7.78 0.53
N GLU A 20 8.30 -7.42 -0.73
CA GLU A 20 8.85 -8.16 -1.87
C GLU A 20 10.38 -8.15 -1.84
N ARG A 21 10.99 -7.04 -1.42
CA ARG A 21 12.44 -6.94 -1.23
C ARG A 21 12.94 -7.76 -0.02
N LYS A 22 12.27 -7.68 1.14
CA LYS A 22 12.67 -8.41 2.36
C LYS A 22 12.30 -9.89 2.32
N TYR A 23 11.19 -10.23 1.68
CA TYR A 23 10.61 -11.59 1.63
C TYR A 23 10.22 -11.97 0.18
N PRO A 24 11.18 -12.18 -0.74
CA PRO A 24 10.89 -12.39 -2.17
C PRO A 24 9.94 -13.56 -2.48
N SER A 25 9.94 -14.60 -1.63
CA SER A 25 9.07 -15.77 -1.81
C SER A 25 7.61 -15.52 -1.43
N TYR A 26 7.33 -14.49 -0.61
CA TYR A 26 6.01 -14.26 -0.04
C TYR A 26 5.45 -12.86 -0.38
N GLY A 27 6.28 -11.82 -0.40
CA GLY A 27 5.85 -10.43 -0.57
C GLY A 27 4.70 -10.06 0.38
N ASN A 28 3.64 -9.49 -0.17
CA ASN A 28 2.39 -9.20 0.55
C ASN A 28 1.67 -10.43 1.17
N LEU A 29 2.07 -11.67 0.86
CA LEU A 29 1.56 -12.88 1.51
C LEU A 29 2.36 -13.29 2.76
N ALA A 30 3.35 -12.49 3.17
CA ALA A 30 4.11 -12.74 4.39
C ALA A 30 3.17 -12.78 5.63
N PRO A 31 3.51 -13.57 6.67
CA PRO A 31 2.75 -13.59 7.91
C PRO A 31 2.52 -12.19 8.47
N ARG A 32 1.33 -11.94 8.99
CA ARG A 32 0.92 -10.61 9.48
C ARG A 32 1.91 -9.98 10.46
N ASP A 33 2.41 -10.74 11.44
CA ASP A 33 3.39 -10.23 12.42
C ASP A 33 4.68 -9.77 11.74
N ILE A 34 5.17 -10.53 10.76
CA ILE A 34 6.33 -10.16 9.96
C ILE A 34 6.06 -8.89 9.15
N ALA A 35 4.93 -8.81 8.47
CA ALA A 35 4.55 -7.63 7.69
C ALA A 35 4.41 -6.38 8.58
N SER A 36 3.81 -6.51 9.76
CA SER A 36 3.66 -5.42 10.73
C SER A 36 5.01 -4.94 11.29
N ARG A 37 5.94 -5.85 11.61
CA ARG A 37 7.30 -5.48 12.05
C ARG A 37 8.07 -4.79 10.93
N ALA A 38 8.00 -5.32 9.71
CA ALA A 38 8.66 -4.71 8.56
C ALA A 38 8.13 -3.30 8.26
N ALA A 39 6.82 -3.08 8.35
CA ALA A 39 6.22 -1.75 8.21
C ALA A 39 6.74 -0.78 9.29
N LYS A 40 6.81 -1.23 10.55
CA LYS A 40 7.39 -0.42 11.64
C LYS A 40 8.84 -0.05 11.36
N GLU A 41 9.67 -1.00 10.96
CA GLU A 41 11.08 -0.76 10.63
C GLU A 41 11.22 0.29 9.52
N VAL A 42 10.42 0.21 8.46
CA VAL A 42 10.43 1.18 7.35
C VAL A 42 10.04 2.59 7.84
N CYS A 43 9.05 2.67 8.74
CA CYS A 43 8.69 3.94 9.36
C CYS A 43 9.81 4.49 10.24
N ASP A 44 10.46 3.65 11.07
CA ASP A 44 11.59 4.02 11.94
C ASP A 44 12.83 4.46 11.14
N GLU A 45 13.03 3.90 9.94
CA GLU A 45 14.05 4.32 8.97
C GLU A 45 13.77 5.71 8.34
N GLY A 46 12.65 6.37 8.71
CA GLY A 46 12.26 7.68 8.19
C GLY A 46 11.60 7.64 6.81
N ARG A 47 11.20 6.44 6.37
CA ARG A 47 10.62 6.18 5.04
C ARG A 47 9.10 5.99 5.07
N GLY A 48 8.49 6.12 6.25
CA GLY A 48 7.04 6.11 6.40
C GLY A 48 6.39 7.36 5.81
N VAL A 49 5.10 7.25 5.50
CA VAL A 49 4.33 8.23 4.75
C VAL A 49 3.23 8.88 5.59
N GLY A 50 2.72 10.01 5.12
CA GLY A 50 1.65 10.76 5.77
C GLY A 50 2.07 11.51 7.04
N PRO A 51 1.10 12.16 7.73
CA PRO A 51 1.39 12.97 8.91
C PRO A 51 2.12 12.15 9.99
N GLY A 52 3.32 12.60 10.35
CA GLY A 52 4.16 11.93 11.35
C GLY A 52 4.98 10.74 10.83
N GLY A 53 4.92 10.39 9.54
CA GLY A 53 5.78 9.38 8.91
C GLY A 53 5.61 7.97 9.47
N ARG A 54 4.39 7.62 9.91
CA ARG A 54 4.09 6.33 10.57
C ARG A 54 3.23 5.39 9.73
N GLY A 55 2.84 5.82 8.52
CA GLY A 55 2.06 4.99 7.61
C GLY A 55 2.90 4.34 6.54
N VAL A 56 2.32 3.35 5.88
CA VAL A 56 2.82 2.75 4.64
C VAL A 56 1.70 2.70 3.60
N TYR A 57 2.04 2.44 2.33
CA TYR A 57 1.05 2.28 1.28
C TYR A 57 0.74 0.80 1.02
N LEU A 58 -0.53 0.51 0.79
CA LEU A 58 -1.04 -0.75 0.26
C LEU A 58 -1.60 -0.48 -1.15
N ASP A 59 -0.92 -1.02 -2.16
CA ASP A 59 -1.26 -0.78 -3.58
C ASP A 59 -1.98 -1.99 -4.19
N PHE A 60 -3.16 -1.75 -4.75
CA PHE A 60 -3.95 -2.75 -5.47
C PHE A 60 -3.85 -2.63 -7.00
N ALA A 61 -3.10 -1.67 -7.54
CA ALA A 61 -3.05 -1.39 -8.98
C ALA A 61 -2.71 -2.64 -9.81
N ASP A 62 -1.70 -3.42 -9.40
CA ASP A 62 -1.34 -4.67 -10.08
C ASP A 62 -2.41 -5.75 -9.98
N ALA A 63 -3.05 -5.88 -8.81
CA ALA A 63 -4.14 -6.84 -8.63
C ALA A 63 -5.35 -6.47 -9.48
N ILE A 64 -5.69 -5.18 -9.57
CA ILE A 64 -6.76 -4.63 -10.42
C ILE A 64 -6.41 -4.85 -11.90
N LYS A 65 -5.17 -4.57 -12.31
CA LYS A 65 -4.72 -4.78 -13.69
C LYS A 65 -4.80 -6.25 -14.11
N ARG A 66 -4.46 -7.17 -13.20
CA ARG A 66 -4.44 -8.62 -13.46
C ARG A 66 -5.83 -9.26 -13.41
N LEU A 67 -6.64 -8.93 -12.41
CA LEU A 67 -7.93 -9.59 -12.14
C LEU A 67 -9.13 -8.79 -12.65
N GLY A 68 -8.96 -7.51 -12.94
CA GLY A 68 -10.03 -6.59 -13.28
C GLY A 68 -10.70 -5.98 -12.05
N GLU A 69 -11.18 -4.74 -12.21
CA GLU A 69 -11.81 -3.98 -11.13
C GLU A 69 -13.06 -4.66 -10.57
N ASN A 70 -13.86 -5.31 -11.42
CA ASN A 70 -15.08 -6.02 -10.99
C ASN A 70 -14.78 -7.14 -9.99
N ILE A 71 -13.73 -7.94 -10.23
CA ILE A 71 -13.34 -9.04 -9.33
C ILE A 71 -12.80 -8.48 -8.01
N ILE A 72 -12.00 -7.41 -8.06
CA ILE A 72 -11.50 -6.75 -6.86
C ILE A 72 -12.65 -6.15 -6.04
N ARG A 73 -13.63 -5.52 -6.71
CA ARG A 73 -14.82 -4.97 -6.08
C ARG A 73 -15.68 -6.03 -5.40
N GLU A 74 -15.85 -7.19 -6.02
CA GLU A 74 -16.57 -8.31 -5.41
C GLU A 74 -15.87 -8.81 -4.13
N ARG A 75 -14.53 -8.89 -4.15
CA ARG A 75 -13.75 -9.43 -3.02
C ARG A 75 -13.48 -8.43 -1.90
N TYR A 76 -13.26 -7.17 -2.25
CA TYR A 76 -12.73 -6.12 -1.35
C TYR A 76 -13.56 -4.83 -1.37
N GLY A 77 -14.73 -4.81 -2.04
CA GLY A 77 -15.54 -3.61 -2.18
C GLY A 77 -15.89 -2.94 -0.85
N ASN A 78 -16.23 -3.73 0.18
CA ASN A 78 -16.50 -3.21 1.53
C ASN A 78 -15.27 -2.53 2.15
N LEU A 79 -14.06 -3.08 1.94
CA LEU A 79 -12.82 -2.46 2.43
C LEU A 79 -12.60 -1.09 1.76
N PHE A 80 -12.80 -1.02 0.44
CA PHE A 80 -12.56 0.18 -0.34
C PHE A 80 -13.60 1.27 -0.02
N GLU A 81 -14.86 0.88 0.18
CA GLU A 81 -15.94 1.80 0.59
C GLU A 81 -15.68 2.37 1.99
N VAL A 82 -15.26 1.55 2.94
CA VAL A 82 -14.90 2.02 4.29
C VAL A 82 -13.72 2.99 4.22
N TYR A 83 -12.70 2.68 3.42
CA TYR A 83 -11.55 3.56 3.22
C TYR A 83 -11.97 4.90 2.61
N GLU A 84 -12.76 4.89 1.53
CA GLU A 84 -13.26 6.09 0.86
C GLU A 84 -14.11 6.95 1.78
N LYS A 85 -14.97 6.36 2.63
CA LYS A 85 -15.76 7.11 3.62
C LYS A 85 -14.91 7.80 4.69
N ILE A 86 -13.79 7.18 5.10
CA ILE A 86 -12.93 7.71 6.17
C ILE A 86 -11.96 8.76 5.62
N THR A 87 -11.40 8.51 4.44
CA THR A 87 -10.27 9.29 3.89
C THR A 87 -10.67 10.23 2.74
N GLY A 88 -11.80 9.96 2.07
CA GLY A 88 -12.18 10.63 0.83
C GLY A 88 -11.39 10.15 -0.41
N GLU A 89 -10.57 9.11 -0.27
CA GLU A 89 -9.70 8.61 -1.34
C GLU A 89 -10.24 7.31 -1.94
N ASN A 90 -10.20 7.23 -3.27
CA ASN A 90 -10.67 6.06 -4.00
C ASN A 90 -9.55 5.02 -4.15
N ALA A 91 -9.63 3.93 -3.38
CA ALA A 91 -8.64 2.85 -3.35
C ALA A 91 -8.50 2.05 -4.66
N TYR A 92 -9.40 2.22 -5.64
CA TYR A 92 -9.22 1.68 -6.99
C TYR A 92 -8.25 2.51 -7.84
N LYS A 93 -8.01 3.77 -7.45
CA LYS A 93 -7.21 4.74 -8.21
C LYS A 93 -5.92 5.13 -7.51
N VAL A 94 -5.94 5.21 -6.19
CA VAL A 94 -4.78 5.58 -5.38
C VAL A 94 -4.47 4.50 -4.34
N PRO A 95 -3.19 4.23 -4.04
CA PRO A 95 -2.80 3.31 -2.98
C PRO A 95 -3.37 3.75 -1.63
N MET A 96 -3.82 2.78 -0.83
CA MET A 96 -4.36 3.04 0.50
C MET A 96 -3.22 3.34 1.48
N ARG A 97 -3.34 4.40 2.27
CA ARG A 97 -2.40 4.66 3.38
C ARG A 97 -2.90 3.98 4.65
N ILE A 98 -2.10 3.09 5.22
CA ILE A 98 -2.41 2.30 6.43
C ILE A 98 -1.38 2.50 7.54
#